data_AF-A0A8H2PM79-F1
#
_entry.id   AF-A0A8H2PM79-F1
#
_cell.length_a   1.000
_cell.length_b   1.000
_cell.length_c   1.000
_cell.angle_alpha   90.00
_cell.angle_beta   90.00
_cell.angle_gamma   90.00
#
_symmetry.space_group_name_H-M   'P 1'
#
loop_
_entity.id
_entity.type
_entity.pdbx_description
1 polymer ?
#
loop_
_entity_poly.entity_id
_entity_poly.type
_entity_poly.pdbx_seq_one_letter_code
_entity_poly.pdbx_strand_id
1 'polypeptide(L)'
;MKNLYQSISLLILFILFIMSSTTFAEDVFVENSIVGLLPVALGDLDGARGLGGVVDVTNNADLAAVLTNNDASNSVTGYNIIDQGSFNDASGVFSIIQNTGNNVIIQDSTIITITISPE
;
A
#
# COMPACT_ATOMS: atom_id res chain seq x y z
N MET A 1 -72.50 -26.82 21.09
CA MET A 1 -71.39 -26.66 20.12
C MET A 1 -70.12 -26.06 20.74
N LYS A 2 -70.20 -24.99 21.56
CA LYS A 2 -69.03 -24.35 22.20
C LYS A 2 -68.10 -25.31 22.98
N ASN A 3 -68.67 -26.21 23.78
CA ASN A 3 -67.89 -27.16 24.60
C ASN A 3 -67.09 -28.15 23.75
N LEU A 4 -67.58 -28.50 22.55
CA LEU A 4 -66.90 -29.43 21.63
C LEU A 4 -65.70 -28.77 20.95
N TYR A 5 -65.84 -27.52 20.50
CA TYR A 5 -64.73 -26.75 19.93
C TYR A 5 -63.65 -26.45 20.96
N GLN A 6 -64.04 -26.18 22.21
CA GLN A 6 -63.09 -25.93 23.30
C GLN A 6 -62.26 -27.18 23.63
N SER A 7 -62.87 -28.37 23.65
CA SER A 7 -62.15 -29.63 23.85
C SER A 7 -61.21 -29.97 22.69
N ILE A 8 -61.62 -29.73 21.44
CA ILE A 8 -60.76 -29.93 20.26
C ILE A 8 -59.58 -28.95 20.26
N SER A 9 -59.83 -27.68 20.58
CA SER A 9 -58.78 -26.66 20.70
C SER A 9 -57.76 -27.00 21.79
N LEU A 10 -58.22 -27.56 22.91
CA LEU A 10 -57.34 -27.95 24.01
C LEU A 10 -56.48 -29.17 23.64
N LEU A 11 -57.05 -30.11 22.88
CA LEU A 11 -56.31 -31.28 22.37
C LEU A 11 -55.23 -30.87 21.36
N ILE A 12 -55.53 -29.93 20.46
CA ILE A 12 -54.54 -29.40 19.51
C ILE A 12 -53.39 -28.71 20.24
N LEU A 13 -53.70 -27.89 21.25
CA LEU A 13 -52.68 -27.22 22.06
C LEU A 13 -51.78 -28.23 22.81
N PHE A 14 -52.38 -29.30 23.32
CA PHE A 14 -51.65 -30.37 24.02
C PHE A 14 -50.71 -31.13 23.08
N ILE A 15 -51.14 -31.44 21.86
CA ILE A 15 -50.30 -32.09 20.85
C ILE A 15 -49.14 -31.17 20.42
N LEU A 16 -49.39 -29.86 20.28
CA LEU A 16 -48.34 -28.89 19.95
C LEU A 16 -47.29 -28.79 21.07
N PHE A 17 -47.72 -28.91 22.34
CA PHE A 17 -46.83 -28.90 23.48
C PHE A 17 -45.93 -30.15 23.54
N ILE A 18 -46.44 -31.33 23.16
CA ILE A 18 -45.65 -32.57 23.16
C ILE A 18 -44.58 -32.57 22.04
N MET A 19 -44.84 -31.87 20.93
CA MET A 19 -43.94 -31.83 19.77
C MET A 19 -42.80 -30.80 19.91
N SER A 20 -42.69 -30.06 21.02
CA SER A 20 -41.52 -29.20 21.25
C SER A 20 -40.32 -30.06 21.65
N SER A 21 -39.50 -30.44 20.68
CA SER A 21 -38.19 -31.04 20.95
C SER A 21 -37.33 -30.06 21.73
N THR A 22 -36.92 -30.41 22.95
CA THR A 22 -35.89 -29.67 23.69
C THR A 22 -34.54 -29.94 23.02
N THR A 23 -34.07 -29.03 22.17
CA THR A 23 -32.69 -29.04 21.71
C THR A 23 -31.82 -28.55 22.87
N PHE A 24 -31.07 -29.47 23.48
CA PHE A 24 -29.97 -29.08 24.37
C PHE A 24 -28.86 -28.51 23.49
N ALA A 25 -28.45 -27.27 23.76
CA ALA A 25 -27.21 -26.76 23.20
C ALA A 25 -26.07 -27.59 23.82
N GLU A 26 -25.33 -28.31 22.98
CA GLU A 26 -24.06 -28.88 23.40
C GLU A 26 -23.10 -27.71 23.65
N ASP A 27 -22.66 -27.55 24.88
CA ASP A 27 -21.68 -26.54 25.24
C ASP A 27 -20.35 -27.00 24.62
N VAL A 28 -19.99 -26.39 23.48
CA VAL A 28 -18.69 -26.63 22.86
C VAL A 28 -17.65 -26.05 23.80
N PHE A 29 -17.05 -26.90 24.61
CA PHE A 29 -15.81 -26.56 25.31
C PHE A 29 -14.76 -26.28 24.24
N VAL A 30 -14.58 -25.01 23.90
CA VAL A 30 -13.35 -24.55 23.26
C VAL A 30 -12.29 -24.68 24.34
N GLU A 31 -11.69 -25.86 24.43
CA GLU A 31 -10.43 -26.01 25.13
C GLU A 31 -9.45 -25.09 24.38
N ASN A 32 -9.25 -23.87 24.90
CA ASN A 32 -8.17 -23.01 24.46
C ASN A 32 -6.88 -23.57 25.05
N SER A 33 -6.61 -24.83 24.73
CA SER A 33 -5.32 -25.45 24.84
C SER A 33 -4.42 -24.73 23.85
N ILE A 34 -3.78 -23.64 24.32
CA ILE A 34 -2.54 -23.17 23.71
C ILE A 34 -1.48 -24.23 24.02
N VAL A 35 -1.63 -25.40 23.41
CA VAL A 35 -0.74 -26.54 23.53
C VAL A 35 0.25 -26.42 22.38
N GLY A 36 1.51 -26.18 22.73
CA GLY A 36 2.63 -26.37 21.81
C GLY A 36 3.34 -25.13 21.28
N LEU A 37 3.23 -23.96 21.91
CA LEU A 37 4.21 -22.90 21.62
C LEU A 37 5.48 -23.17 22.42
N LEU A 38 6.42 -23.88 21.81
CA LEU A 38 7.82 -23.71 22.17
C LEU A 38 8.15 -22.21 22.00
N PRO A 39 8.84 -21.58 22.96
CA PRO A 39 9.30 -20.21 22.77
C PRO A 39 10.12 -20.15 21.48
N VAL A 40 9.72 -19.29 20.55
CA VAL A 40 10.47 -19.04 19.31
C VAL A 40 11.89 -18.65 19.70
N ALA A 41 12.89 -19.32 19.13
CA ALA A 41 14.28 -19.03 19.44
C ALA A 41 14.59 -17.58 19.05
N LEU A 42 15.39 -16.88 19.87
CA LEU A 42 15.75 -15.49 19.58
C LEU A 42 16.39 -15.34 18.19
N GLY A 43 17.14 -16.33 17.72
CA GLY A 43 17.72 -16.36 16.37
C GLY A 43 16.69 -16.47 15.25
N ASP A 44 15.59 -17.20 15.47
CA ASP A 44 14.48 -17.28 14.51
C ASP A 44 13.70 -15.96 14.48
N LEU A 45 13.57 -15.30 15.63
CA LEU A 45 13.01 -13.96 15.72
C LEU A 45 13.95 -12.91 15.10
N ASP A 46 15.26 -13.03 15.24
CA ASP A 46 16.26 -12.16 14.59
C ASP A 46 16.21 -12.30 13.06
N GLY A 47 16.05 -13.52 12.55
CA GLY A 47 15.83 -13.75 11.12
C GLY A 47 14.51 -13.19 10.60
N ALA A 48 13.46 -13.12 11.43
CA ALA A 48 12.17 -12.52 11.05
C ALA A 48 12.10 -11.00 11.29
N ARG A 49 12.96 -10.46 12.18
CA ARG A 49 13.09 -9.03 12.45
C ARG A 49 13.88 -8.37 11.32
N GLY A 50 13.19 -7.63 10.46
CA GLY A 50 13.81 -6.86 9.37
C GLY A 50 13.51 -7.37 7.95
N LEU A 51 12.83 -8.51 7.80
CA LEU A 51 12.46 -9.07 6.49
C LEU A 51 11.11 -8.58 5.92
N GLY A 52 10.42 -7.65 6.58
CA GLY A 52 8.97 -7.48 6.40
C GLY A 52 8.47 -6.06 6.18
N GLY A 53 9.22 -5.21 5.49
CA GLY A 53 8.66 -4.02 4.87
C GLY A 53 8.55 -4.28 3.38
N VAL A 54 7.35 -4.51 2.84
CA VAL A 54 7.13 -4.29 1.40
C VAL A 54 7.39 -2.80 1.18
N VAL A 55 8.59 -2.44 0.76
CA VAL A 55 8.88 -1.08 0.31
C VAL A 55 8.38 -1.00 -1.13
N ASP A 56 7.09 -0.74 -1.28
CA ASP A 56 6.53 -0.40 -2.58
C ASP A 56 7.00 1.02 -2.92
N VAL A 57 8.19 1.13 -3.54
CA VAL A 57 8.69 2.42 -4.03
C VAL A 57 8.15 2.63 -5.44
N THR A 58 7.06 3.38 -5.54
CA THR A 58 6.59 3.91 -6.82
C THR A 58 7.21 5.26 -7.08
N ASN A 59 8.11 5.34 -8.06
CA ASN A 59 8.67 6.61 -8.51
C ASN A 59 8.01 7.01 -9.83
N ASN A 60 7.44 8.21 -9.88
CA ASN A 60 6.87 8.75 -11.10
C ASN A 60 7.45 10.14 -11.37
N ALA A 61 7.89 10.37 -12.60
CA ALA A 61 8.31 11.65 -13.11
C ALA A 61 7.39 12.00 -14.28
N ASP A 62 6.41 12.86 -14.03
CA ASP A 62 5.53 13.38 -15.08
C ASP A 62 6.00 14.79 -15.46
N LEU A 63 6.52 14.92 -16.68
CA LEU A 63 7.08 16.16 -17.22
C LEU A 63 6.35 16.48 -18.51
N ALA A 64 5.50 17.50 -18.44
CA ALA A 64 4.78 18.04 -19.57
C ALA A 64 5.13 19.51 -19.73
N ALA A 65 5.44 19.89 -20.97
CA ALA A 65 5.62 21.28 -21.30
C ALA A 65 5.15 21.56 -22.72
N VAL A 66 4.58 22.73 -22.89
CA VAL A 66 4.06 23.22 -24.16
C VAL A 66 4.75 24.53 -24.46
N LEU A 67 5.48 24.56 -25.56
CA LEU A 67 6.11 25.77 -26.06
C LEU A 67 5.34 26.27 -27.29
N THR A 68 4.51 27.30 -27.14
CA THR A 68 3.66 27.81 -28.23
C THR A 68 3.79 29.31 -28.39
N ASN A 69 3.48 29.81 -29.60
CA ASN A 69 3.53 31.24 -29.96
C ASN A 69 4.90 31.90 -29.73
N ASN A 70 5.98 31.17 -29.99
CA ASN A 70 7.33 31.72 -29.84
C ASN A 70 7.71 32.48 -31.10
N ASP A 71 8.11 33.74 -30.92
CA ASP A 71 8.72 34.57 -31.95
C ASP A 71 10.08 35.05 -31.43
N ALA A 72 11.11 34.93 -32.26
CA ALA A 72 12.44 35.42 -31.94
C ALA A 72 13.03 36.12 -33.16
N SER A 73 12.80 37.43 -33.26
CA SER A 73 13.44 38.30 -34.25
C SER A 73 14.67 39.01 -33.66
N ASN A 74 15.68 39.28 -34.48
CA ASN A 74 16.91 40.00 -34.10
C ASN A 74 17.67 39.39 -32.91
N SER A 75 17.54 38.07 -32.67
CA SER A 75 18.20 37.46 -31.52
C SER A 75 19.69 37.22 -31.78
N VAL A 76 20.50 37.58 -30.81
CA VAL A 76 21.93 37.23 -30.72
C VAL A 76 22.08 36.27 -29.55
N THR A 77 22.37 35.01 -29.84
CA THR A 77 22.61 33.97 -28.84
C THR A 77 24.09 33.93 -28.45
N GLY A 78 24.37 33.66 -27.17
CA GLY A 78 25.75 33.57 -26.66
C GLY A 78 26.39 32.19 -26.80
N TYR A 79 27.55 32.02 -26.18
CA TYR A 79 28.19 30.72 -26.01
C TYR A 79 27.81 30.06 -24.68
N ASN A 80 27.64 28.75 -24.72
CA ASN A 80 27.50 27.88 -23.56
C ASN A 80 28.88 27.28 -23.33
N ILE A 81 29.72 27.94 -22.53
CA ILE A 81 31.08 27.45 -22.29
C ILE A 81 31.14 26.91 -20.87
N ILE A 82 31.29 25.59 -20.79
CA ILE A 82 31.86 24.89 -19.65
C ILE A 82 33.33 24.69 -20.02
N ASP A 83 34.23 25.31 -19.26
CA ASP A 83 35.67 25.26 -19.50
C ASP A 83 36.38 24.28 -18.54
N GLN A 84 37.68 24.10 -18.72
CA GLN A 84 38.52 23.24 -17.92
C GLN A 84 38.40 23.58 -16.43
N GLY A 85 38.12 22.54 -15.64
CA GLY A 85 37.94 22.66 -14.19
C GLY A 85 36.52 22.93 -13.72
N SER A 86 35.55 23.12 -14.62
CA SER A 86 34.15 23.40 -14.24
C SER A 86 33.52 22.31 -13.36
N PHE A 87 34.03 21.07 -13.43
CA PHE A 87 33.57 19.94 -12.63
C PHE A 87 34.73 19.16 -12.00
N ASN A 88 35.89 19.79 -11.80
CA ASN A 88 36.93 19.16 -10.99
C ASN A 88 36.36 18.89 -9.59
N ASP A 89 36.62 17.70 -9.05
CA ASP A 89 36.11 17.23 -7.75
C ASP A 89 34.57 17.12 -7.64
N ALA A 90 33.83 17.20 -8.75
CA ALA A 90 32.40 16.95 -8.73
C ALA A 90 32.13 15.47 -8.39
N SER A 91 31.31 15.24 -7.37
CA SER A 91 30.95 13.91 -6.91
C SER A 91 29.48 13.87 -6.48
N GLY A 92 28.91 12.67 -6.44
CA GLY A 92 27.47 12.50 -6.25
C GLY A 92 26.69 12.64 -7.56
N VAL A 93 25.43 13.07 -7.47
CA VAL A 93 24.54 13.18 -8.62
C VAL A 93 24.30 14.66 -8.92
N PHE A 94 24.67 15.07 -10.14
CA PHE A 94 24.48 16.43 -10.62
C PHE A 94 24.02 16.39 -12.08
N SER A 95 23.24 17.38 -12.48
CA SER A 95 22.77 17.58 -13.85
C SER A 95 23.23 18.96 -14.32
N ILE A 96 23.75 19.01 -15.54
CA ILE A 96 24.30 20.23 -16.13
C ILE A 96 23.60 20.45 -17.45
N ILE A 97 22.92 21.60 -17.56
CA ILE A 97 22.19 21.93 -18.76
C ILE A 97 22.59 23.34 -19.19
N GLN A 98 23.06 23.43 -20.42
CA GLN A 98 23.45 24.69 -21.03
C GLN A 98 22.55 24.98 -22.22
N ASN A 99 21.95 26.17 -22.23
CA ASN A 99 21.19 26.63 -23.38
C ASN A 99 21.41 28.13 -23.63
N THR A 100 21.81 28.47 -24.85
CA THR A 100 22.03 29.85 -25.29
C THR A 100 20.99 30.29 -26.29
N GLY A 101 20.06 29.40 -26.64
CA GLY A 101 19.03 29.66 -27.61
C GLY A 101 17.87 30.45 -27.03
N ASN A 102 17.07 31.01 -27.91
CA ASN A 102 15.74 31.49 -27.56
C ASN A 102 14.75 30.32 -27.63
N ASN A 103 13.61 30.47 -26.98
CA ASN A 103 12.49 29.54 -27.12
C ASN A 103 12.89 28.11 -26.72
N VAL A 104 13.54 27.97 -25.57
CA VAL A 104 13.95 26.67 -25.07
C VAL A 104 13.18 26.30 -23.82
N ILE A 105 12.65 25.09 -23.86
CA ILE A 105 12.14 24.39 -22.68
C ILE A 105 13.19 23.37 -22.26
N ILE A 106 13.55 23.42 -20.99
CA ILE A 106 14.36 22.41 -20.34
C ILE A 106 13.47 21.70 -19.32
N GLN A 107 13.39 20.37 -19.45
CA GLN A 107 12.71 19.49 -18.53
C GLN A 107 13.72 18.43 -18.10
N ASP A 108 14.09 18.45 -16.82
CA ASP A 108 14.99 17.50 -16.21
C ASP A 108 14.37 16.97 -14.92
N SER A 109 14.48 15.66 -14.70
CA SER A 109 13.97 14.98 -13.52
C SER A 109 14.91 13.85 -13.13
N THR A 110 15.49 13.97 -11.96
CA THR A 110 16.35 12.96 -11.36
C THR A 110 15.66 12.40 -10.12
N ILE A 111 15.29 11.12 -10.15
CA ILE A 111 14.75 10.40 -8.99
C ILE A 111 15.83 9.45 -8.49
N ILE A 112 16.24 9.61 -7.24
CA ILE A 112 17.18 8.72 -6.56
C ILE A 112 16.44 7.98 -5.45
N THR A 113 16.37 6.66 -5.55
CA THR A 113 15.83 5.79 -4.50
C THR A 113 16.94 4.98 -3.88
N ILE A 114 17.08 5.09 -2.57
CA ILE A 114 18.07 4.34 -1.79
C ILE A 114 17.30 3.50 -0.76
N THR A 115 17.46 2.18 -0.84
CA THR A 115 16.99 1.25 0.19
C THR A 115 18.22 0.66 0.86
N ILE A 116 18.33 0.85 2.17
CA ILE A 116 19.43 0.30 2.98
C ILE A 116 18.81 -0.71 3.93
N SER A 117 19.24 -1.97 3.81
CA SER A 117 18.90 -3.05 4.72
C SER A 117 20.09 -3.30 5.65
N PRO A 118 19.89 -3.41 6.97
CA PRO A 118 20.97 -3.84 7.86
C PRO A 118 21.36 -5.30 7.57
N GLU A 119 22.66 -5.62 7.71
CA GLU A 119 23.13 -7.00 7.92
C GLU A 119 23.02 -7.38 9.40
#